data_AF-A0A091DBE6-F1
#
_entry.id   AF-A0A091DBE6-F1
#
_cell.length_a   1.000
_cell.length_b   1.000
_cell.length_c   1.000
_cell.angle_alpha   90.00
_cell.angle_beta   90.00
_cell.angle_gamma   90.00
#
_symmetry.space_group_name_H-M   'P 1'
#
loop_
_entity.id
_entity.type
_entity.pdbx_description
1 polymer ?
#
loop_
_entity_poly.entity_id
_entity_poly.type
_entity_poly.pdbx_seq_one_letter_code
_entity_poly.pdbx_strand_id
1 'polypeptide(L)'
;MEVALALGKNLNQALLDLHALGSAKTDPICDFLQDHLLDDQVNLSEKTEDNLTKLCRLEGPPRLGWVRTSSKAHPHARLGGP
;
A
#
# COMPACT_ATOMS: atom_id res chain seq x y z
N MET A 1 7.93 11.93 -7.90
CA MET A 1 8.08 10.66 -7.15
C MET A 1 6.81 9.79 -7.18
N GLU A 2 5.64 10.33 -7.52
CA GLU A 2 4.37 9.58 -7.56
C GLU A 2 4.40 8.38 -8.53
N VAL A 3 5.03 8.53 -9.69
CA VAL A 3 5.23 7.43 -10.66
C VAL A 3 6.06 6.29 -10.06
N ALA A 4 7.11 6.61 -9.28
CA ALA A 4 7.94 5.60 -8.63
C ALA A 4 7.17 4.88 -7.51
N LEU A 5 6.31 5.59 -6.77
CA LEU A 5 5.44 4.98 -5.78
C LEU A 5 4.42 4.04 -6.41
N ALA A 6 3.78 4.45 -7.50
CA ALA A 6 2.83 3.62 -8.24
C ALA A 6 3.50 2.36 -8.79
N LEU A 7 4.71 2.49 -9.32
CA LEU A 7 5.52 1.36 -9.78
C LEU A 7 5.87 0.40 -8.63
N GLY A 8 6.29 0.92 -7.47
CA GLY A 8 6.57 0.11 -6.29
C GLY A 8 5.35 -0.65 -5.78
N LYS A 9 4.17 -0.03 -5.75
CA LYS A 9 2.92 -0.71 -5.37
C LYS A 9 2.52 -1.83 -6.34
N ASN A 10 2.68 -1.59 -7.64
CA ASN A 10 2.40 -2.61 -8.66
C ASN A 10 3.38 -3.78 -8.58
N LEU A 11 4.65 -3.50 -8.32
CA LEU A 11 5.69 -4.54 -8.17
C LEU A 11 5.44 -5.36 -6.89
N ASN A 12 4.95 -4.74 -5.81
CA ASN A 12 4.61 -5.42 -4.57
C ASN A 12 3.46 -6.40 -4.79
N GLN A 13 2.43 -5.97 -5.52
CA GLN A 13 1.31 -6.84 -5.87
C GLN A 13 1.77 -8.02 -6.72
N ALA A 14 2.62 -7.77 -7.74
CA ALA A 14 3.13 -8.84 -8.60
C ALA A 14 3.97 -9.88 -7.81
N LEU A 15 4.74 -9.46 -6.81
CA LEU A 15 5.48 -10.38 -5.94
C LEU A 15 4.57 -11.18 -5.02
N LEU A 16 3.52 -10.56 -4.46
CA LEU A 16 2.53 -11.26 -3.64
C LEU A 16 1.77 -12.31 -4.47
N ASP A 17 1.40 -11.97 -5.71
CA ASP A 17 0.73 -12.89 -6.62
C ASP A 17 1.64 -14.07 -6.99
N LEU A 18 2.94 -13.81 -7.23
CA LEU A 18 3.95 -14.84 -7.48
C LEU A 18 4.16 -15.75 -6.26
N HIS A 19 4.24 -15.16 -5.07
CA HIS A 19 4.34 -15.92 -3.82
C HIS A 19 3.10 -16.79 -3.60
N ALA A 20 1.89 -16.27 -3.84
CA ALA A 20 0.66 -17.05 -3.71
C ALA A 20 0.62 -18.24 -4.69
N LEU A 21 1.13 -18.07 -5.91
CA LEU A 21 1.25 -19.14 -6.89
C LEU A 21 2.29 -20.20 -6.48
N GLY A 22 3.41 -19.76 -5.90
CA GLY A 22 4.50 -20.61 -5.43
C GLY A 22 4.15 -21.39 -4.17
N SER A 23 3.43 -20.77 -3.22
CA SER A 23 3.16 -21.28 -1.86
C SER A 23 2.40 -22.62 -1.80
N ALA A 24 1.69 -22.99 -2.87
CA ALA A 24 1.07 -24.31 -3.01
C ALA A 24 2.09 -25.47 -3.12
N LYS A 25 3.35 -25.13 -3.43
CA LYS A 25 4.51 -26.00 -3.38
C LYS A 25 5.44 -25.40 -2.32
N THR A 26 6.02 -26.20 -1.45
CA THR A 26 7.12 -25.75 -0.58
C THR A 26 8.35 -25.45 -1.46
N ASP A 27 8.28 -24.32 -2.14
CA ASP A 27 9.20 -23.88 -3.17
C ASP A 27 10.22 -22.94 -2.52
N PRO A 28 11.54 -23.23 -2.59
CA PRO A 28 12.58 -22.32 -2.12
C PRO A 28 12.52 -20.92 -2.75
N ILE A 29 11.81 -20.76 -3.88
CA ILE A 29 11.54 -19.45 -4.48
C ILE A 29 10.62 -18.61 -3.57
N CYS A 30 9.65 -19.21 -2.87
CA CYS A 30 8.75 -18.48 -1.96
C CYS A 30 9.50 -17.88 -0.76
N ASP A 31 10.36 -18.69 -0.13
CA ASP A 31 11.19 -18.24 1.00
C ASP A 31 12.14 -17.10 0.56
N PHE A 32 12.74 -17.22 -0.62
CA PHE A 32 13.58 -16.15 -1.19
C PHE A 32 12.81 -14.85 -1.45
N LEU A 33 11.59 -14.94 -2.01
CA LEU A 33 10.75 -13.76 -2.23
C LEU A 33 10.37 -13.07 -0.92
N GLN A 34 10.13 -13.86 0.13
CA GLN A 34 9.75 -13.35 1.46
C GLN A 34 10.93 -12.65 2.15
N ASP A 35 12.08 -13.33 2.25
CA ASP A 35 13.23 -12.85 3.01
C ASP A 35 13.98 -11.69 2.32
N HIS A 36 13.97 -11.63 0.99
CA HIS A 36 14.82 -10.69 0.25
C HIS A 36 14.07 -9.61 -0.53
N LEU A 37 12.82 -9.83 -0.94
CA LEU A 37 12.15 -8.89 -1.85
C LEU A 37 10.90 -8.24 -1.28
N LEU A 38 10.10 -8.93 -0.48
CA LEU A 38 8.88 -8.35 0.08
C LEU A 38 9.20 -7.27 1.13
N ASP A 39 10.06 -7.58 2.10
CA ASP A 39 10.44 -6.63 3.16
C ASP A 39 11.16 -5.38 2.62
N ASP A 40 12.13 -5.58 1.73
CA ASP A 40 12.87 -4.48 1.09
C ASP A 40 11.96 -3.54 0.30
N GLN A 41 10.91 -4.09 -0.30
CA GLN A 41 10.02 -3.32 -1.15
C GLN A 41 8.92 -2.59 -0.38
N VAL A 42 8.46 -3.13 0.75
CA VAL A 42 7.66 -2.40 1.73
C VAL A 42 8.43 -1.18 2.24
N ASN A 43 9.69 -1.37 2.66
CA ASN A 43 10.58 -0.30 3.13
C ASN A 43 10.80 0.79 2.05
N LEU A 44 11.03 0.38 0.79
CA LEU A 44 11.19 1.31 -0.33
C LEU A 44 9.91 2.12 -0.59
N SER A 45 8.74 1.48 -0.51
CA SER A 45 7.45 2.15 -0.66
C SER A 45 7.23 3.18 0.44
N GLU A 46 7.43 2.82 1.71
CA GLU A 46 7.30 3.72 2.87
C GLU A 46 8.21 4.95 2.74
N LYS A 47 9.50 4.74 2.42
CA LYS A 47 10.44 5.85 2.20
C LYS A 47 9.99 6.77 1.05
N THR A 48 9.41 6.21 0.01
CA THR A 48 8.92 6.99 -1.13
C THR A 48 7.67 7.81 -0.76
N GLU A 49 6.75 7.25 0.02
CA GLU A 49 5.57 7.95 0.55
C GLU A 49 5.95 9.07 1.52
N ASP A 50 6.92 8.82 2.40
CA ASP A 50 7.44 9.82 3.33
C ASP A 50 8.07 11.00 2.59
N ASN A 51 8.88 10.71 1.58
CA ASN A 51 9.51 11.75 0.76
C ASN A 51 8.48 12.53 -0.05
N LEU A 52 7.45 11.89 -0.59
CA LEU A 52 6.31 12.58 -1.21
C LEU A 52 5.58 13.49 -0.23
N THR A 53 5.38 13.04 1.01
CA THR A 53 4.74 13.84 2.06
C THR A 53 5.60 15.06 2.43
N LYS A 54 6.92 14.89 2.54
CA LYS A 54 7.87 15.99 2.78
C LYS A 54 7.84 17.00 1.63
N LEU A 55 7.86 16.52 0.37
CA LEU A 55 7.76 17.38 -0.81
C LEU A 55 6.43 18.14 -0.85
N CYS A 56 5.30 17.47 -0.63
CA CYS A 56 3.99 18.13 -0.57
C CYS A 56 3.91 19.20 0.53
N ARG A 57 4.59 18.99 1.66
CA ARG A 57 4.65 20.00 2.73
C ARG A 57 5.52 21.20 2.36
N LEU A 58 6.61 20.97 1.63
CA LEU A 58 7.51 22.03 1.16
C LEU A 58 6.91 22.84 0.00
N GLU A 59 6.10 22.22 -0.85
CA GLU A 59 5.46 22.84 -2.02
C GLU A 59 4.10 23.50 -1.70
N GLY A 60 3.61 23.40 -0.46
CA GLY A 60 2.27 23.84 -0.06
C GLY A 60 1.18 22.81 -0.43
N PRO A 61 -0.08 22.99 0.04
CA PRO A 61 -1.12 21.97 -0.10
C PRO A 61 -1.26 21.47 -1.54
N PRO A 62 -1.35 20.14 -1.77
CA PRO A 62 -1.52 19.60 -3.11
C PRO A 62 -2.73 20.23 -3.78
N ARG A 63 -2.57 20.61 -5.05
CA ARG A 63 -3.69 21.01 -5.91
C ARG A 63 -4.76 19.91 -5.81
N LEU A 64 -5.96 20.32 -5.40
CA LEU A 64 -7.14 19.52 -5.09
C LEU A 64 -7.23 18.21 -5.90
N GLY A 65 -7.15 17.07 -5.22
CA GLY A 65 -7.26 15.75 -5.87
C GLY A 65 -7.14 14.55 -4.94
N TRP A 66 -6.53 14.70 -3.75
CA TRP A 66 -6.45 13.63 -2.76
C TRP A 66 -7.58 13.77 -1.71
N VAL A 67 -8.78 13.28 -2.03
CA VAL A 67 -9.78 13.07 -0.98
C VAL A 67 -9.31 11.88 -0.15
N ARG A 68 -8.83 12.15 1.07
CA ARG A 68 -8.60 11.11 2.07
C ARG A 68 -9.96 10.57 2.53
N THR A 69 -10.55 9.65 1.78
CA THR A 69 -11.72 8.89 2.26
C THR A 69 -11.24 7.84 3.25
N SER A 70 -11.03 8.26 4.50
CA SER A 70 -11.06 7.31 5.61
C SER A 70 -12.52 6.91 5.81
N SER A 71 -13.00 5.95 5.02
CA SER A 71 -14.34 5.39 5.18
C SER A 71 -14.32 4.42 6.36
N LYS A 72 -14.58 4.94 7.57
CA LYS A 72 -15.04 4.12 8.68
C LYS A 72 -16.55 4.26 8.75
N ALA A 73 -17.25 3.46 7.96
CA ALA A 73 -18.69 3.33 8.02
C ALA A 73 -19.07 2.45 9.23
N HIS A 74 -19.83 3.00 10.17
CA HIS A 74 -20.87 2.27 10.88
C HIS A 74 -21.90 3.25 11.44
N PRO A 75 -23.07 3.42 10.80
CA PRO A 75 -24.24 4.00 11.44
C PRO A 75 -25.21 2.87 11.85
N HIS A 76 -25.42 2.67 13.14
CA HIS A 76 -26.60 1.94 13.60
C HIS A 76 -27.74 2.95 13.81
N ALA A 77 -28.68 2.97 12.87
CA ALA A 77 -30.06 3.43 13.05
C ALA A 77 -30.89 2.16 13.38
N ARG A 78 -32.06 2.13 14.03
CA ARG A 78 -33.08 3.13 14.38
C ARG A 78 -34.17 2.39 15.22
N LEU A 79 -34.97 3.16 15.97
CA LEU A 79 -36.38 2.94 16.40
C LEU A 79 -36.72 2.01 17.58
N GLY A 80 -37.50 2.59 18.49
CA GLY A 80 -38.34 1.88 19.46
C GLY A 80 -39.11 2.88 20.34
N GLY A 81 -40.13 3.54 19.78
CA GLY A 81 -41.22 4.17 20.55
C GLY A 81 -42.28 3.12 20.89
N PRO A 82 -43.16 3.40 21.86
CA PRO A 82 -44.46 3.99 21.50
C PRO A 82 -44.64 5.44 21.96
#